data_AF-A0A7Y0DDG1-F1
#
_entry.id   AF-A0A7Y0DDG1-F1
#
_cell.length_a   1.000
_cell.length_b   1.000
_cell.length_c   1.000
_cell.angle_alpha   90.00
_cell.angle_beta   90.00
_cell.angle_gamma   90.00
#
_symmetry.space_group_name_H-M   'P 1'
#
loop_
_entity.id
_entity.type
_entity.pdbx_description
1 polymer ?
#
loop_
_entity_poly.entity_id
_entity_poly.type
_entity_poly.pdbx_seq_one_letter_code
_entity_poly.pdbx_strand_id
1 'polypeptide(L)'
;RPTCPDPKHAKYKVRPNGTYTTAGGERQRYRCYDPDNPEVTKHTFTTPLPRSAVSEETCCPDCEVPTPKHAGAEAPTRRMSYPASVIYSVLHDLAEGRAYTYASMRALEEMRRPTGRSRKVKDKSGQIRTPDELNDAGLVSPDREQKAHWHIAADILERFGPVITEPAFETIRAEEAQYRTEGLPVVYVADEVPVKRDYARSFAYNDSPVVWNALVVSRMKWEQDRNGNLVGRSSKLVRVRALPNVTKEAWSLVLSELDAPDFLIADGAAAIEQAALSIWGSATTFVPCVYHATTNIRRRIAPKGLLPEKVRDHLFTLTREEMVAHGSAAVTSWFNELEQLADSAGLAIDPVLSLRTQYEPLLARSALVAQTNNKPKVPISNASVENQIDAWVAKLTRRRGAMFANLGRTNLLGDLIVAGANGALLRQHDVVQALRDASRKTGGWSPPPRALVEPAGTYALRDAASVTELLRQVSA
;
A
#
# COMPACT_ATOMS: atom_id res chain seq x y z
N ARG A 1 24.69 -23.62 -34.24
CA ARG A 1 24.55 -24.74 -33.28
C ARG A 1 25.08 -24.25 -31.94
N PRO A 2 24.42 -24.51 -30.80
CA PRO A 2 24.85 -23.99 -29.50
C PRO A 2 26.21 -24.58 -29.08
N THR A 3 27.02 -23.76 -28.43
CA THR A 3 28.28 -24.15 -27.78
C THR A 3 28.02 -24.61 -26.34
N CYS A 4 28.96 -25.35 -25.77
CA CYS A 4 28.87 -25.78 -24.38
C CYS A 4 28.98 -24.56 -23.44
N PRO A 5 28.11 -24.41 -22.43
CA PRO A 5 28.12 -23.25 -21.51
C PRO A 5 29.26 -23.29 -20.48
N ASP A 6 30.00 -24.38 -20.40
CA ASP A 6 31.22 -24.50 -19.57
C ASP A 6 32.45 -24.07 -20.37
N PRO A 7 33.19 -23.02 -19.96
CA PRO A 7 34.39 -22.55 -20.65
C PRO A 7 35.46 -23.63 -20.81
N LYS A 8 35.55 -24.59 -19.86
CA LYS A 8 36.50 -25.70 -19.91
C LYS A 8 36.21 -26.68 -21.05
N HIS A 9 35.03 -26.60 -21.65
CA HIS A 9 34.57 -27.45 -22.74
C HIS A 9 34.49 -26.70 -24.08
N ALA A 10 35.27 -25.64 -24.27
CA ALA A 10 35.30 -24.88 -25.53
C ALA A 10 35.62 -25.76 -26.76
N LYS A 11 36.42 -26.82 -26.59
CA LYS A 11 36.78 -27.79 -27.64
C LYS A 11 35.77 -28.92 -27.85
N TYR A 12 34.73 -29.01 -27.01
CA TYR A 12 33.82 -30.16 -26.97
C TYR A 12 32.71 -30.01 -28.02
N LYS A 13 32.15 -31.15 -28.46
CA LYS A 13 31.06 -31.16 -29.43
C LYS A 13 29.70 -31.26 -28.74
N VAL A 14 28.72 -30.54 -29.29
CA VAL A 14 27.36 -30.48 -28.76
C VAL A 14 26.39 -31.10 -29.76
N ARG A 15 25.55 -32.02 -29.30
CA ARG A 15 24.47 -32.62 -30.11
C ARG A 15 23.10 -32.45 -29.42
N PRO A 16 22.00 -32.35 -30.19
CA PRO A 16 20.65 -32.49 -29.66
C PRO A 16 20.49 -33.79 -28.87
N ASN A 17 19.78 -33.74 -27.74
CA ASN A 17 19.54 -34.88 -26.84
C ASN A 17 18.08 -34.91 -26.37
N GLY A 18 17.18 -35.01 -27.34
CA GLY A 18 15.74 -35.01 -27.13
C GLY A 18 15.19 -33.66 -26.69
N THR A 19 13.88 -33.59 -26.57
CA THR A 19 13.13 -32.42 -26.13
C THR A 19 12.48 -32.69 -24.77
N TYR A 20 12.07 -31.62 -24.09
CA TYR A 20 11.22 -31.72 -22.92
C TYR A 20 10.16 -30.62 -22.95
N THR A 21 8.95 -30.98 -22.54
CA THR A 21 7.82 -30.05 -22.53
C THR A 21 7.86 -29.19 -21.28
N THR A 22 7.75 -27.88 -21.46
CA THR A 22 7.56 -26.90 -20.39
C THR A 22 6.26 -26.15 -20.61
N ALA A 23 5.83 -25.37 -19.60
CA ALA A 23 4.68 -24.47 -19.74
C ALA A 23 4.87 -23.39 -20.83
N GLY A 24 6.10 -23.15 -21.28
CA GLY A 24 6.43 -22.23 -22.38
C GLY A 24 6.59 -22.91 -23.75
N GLY A 25 6.23 -24.19 -23.86
CA GLY A 25 6.40 -24.99 -25.07
C GLY A 25 7.48 -26.08 -24.94
N GLU A 26 7.68 -26.80 -26.04
CA GLU A 26 8.68 -27.86 -26.16
C GLU A 26 10.08 -27.26 -26.31
N ARG A 27 11.04 -27.76 -25.53
CA ARG A 27 12.41 -27.23 -25.49
C ARG A 27 13.42 -28.30 -25.84
N GLN A 28 14.40 -27.92 -26.67
CA GLN A 28 15.53 -28.77 -27.04
C GLN A 28 16.53 -28.89 -25.89
N ARG A 29 16.85 -30.12 -25.49
CA ARG A 29 18.00 -30.44 -24.63
C ARG A 29 19.20 -30.74 -25.51
N TYR A 30 20.38 -30.40 -25.04
CA TYR A 30 21.66 -30.64 -25.68
C TYR A 30 22.56 -31.48 -24.78
N ARG A 31 23.45 -32.26 -25.38
CA ARG A 31 24.47 -33.06 -24.70
C ARG A 31 25.84 -32.64 -25.18
N CYS A 32 26.73 -32.35 -24.22
CA CYS A 32 28.14 -32.06 -24.45
C CYS A 32 28.95 -33.36 -24.31
N TYR A 33 29.76 -33.68 -25.32
CA TYR A 33 30.62 -34.86 -25.33
C TYR A 33 32.04 -34.50 -25.78
N ASP A 34 33.00 -35.27 -25.27
CA ASP A 34 34.40 -35.12 -25.61
C ASP A 34 34.65 -35.66 -27.03
N PRO A 35 35.21 -34.86 -27.97
CA PRO A 35 35.54 -35.37 -29.30
C PRO A 35 36.57 -36.50 -29.26
N ASP A 36 37.43 -36.55 -28.24
CA ASP A 36 38.48 -37.57 -28.09
C ASP A 36 37.93 -38.85 -27.41
N ASN A 37 36.77 -38.75 -26.74
CA ASN A 37 36.04 -39.89 -26.18
C ASN A 37 34.52 -39.67 -26.25
N PRO A 38 33.90 -39.94 -27.41
CA PRO A 38 32.51 -39.58 -27.68
C PRO A 38 31.47 -40.37 -26.89
N GLU A 39 31.87 -41.46 -26.23
CA GLU A 39 30.98 -42.24 -25.34
C GLU A 39 30.84 -41.58 -23.95
N VAL A 40 31.79 -40.73 -23.55
CA VAL A 40 31.75 -40.05 -22.26
C VAL A 40 30.97 -38.75 -22.38
N THR A 41 29.71 -38.80 -21.95
CA THR A 41 28.87 -37.62 -21.78
C THR A 41 29.37 -36.83 -20.56
N LYS A 42 29.79 -35.56 -20.75
CA LYS A 42 30.20 -34.72 -19.60
C LYS A 42 29.01 -34.11 -18.87
N HIS A 43 28.07 -33.53 -19.62
CA HIS A 43 26.82 -33.01 -19.06
C HIS A 43 25.75 -32.79 -20.13
N THR A 44 24.53 -32.54 -19.67
CA THR A 44 23.42 -32.08 -20.51
C THR A 44 23.00 -30.68 -20.11
N PHE A 45 22.61 -29.87 -21.08
CA PHE A 45 22.18 -28.49 -20.86
C PHE A 45 21.05 -28.13 -21.81
N THR A 46 20.43 -26.98 -21.59
CA THR A 46 19.45 -26.39 -22.49
C THR A 46 19.96 -25.02 -22.89
N THR A 47 19.57 -24.52 -24.06
CA THR A 47 19.95 -23.15 -24.45
C THR A 47 19.49 -22.19 -23.35
N PRO A 48 20.39 -21.31 -22.85
CA PRO A 48 20.03 -20.28 -21.89
C PRO A 48 18.82 -19.52 -22.42
N LEU A 49 17.88 -19.19 -21.54
CA LEU A 49 16.82 -18.27 -21.93
C LEU A 49 17.47 -16.92 -22.29
N PRO A 50 17.07 -16.28 -23.40
CA PRO A 50 17.57 -14.95 -23.70
C PRO A 50 17.19 -14.02 -22.54
N ARG A 51 18.21 -13.40 -21.93
CA ARG A 51 18.09 -12.32 -20.94
C ARG A 51 18.72 -11.08 -21.55
N SER A 52 18.22 -9.90 -21.20
CA SER A 52 18.78 -8.63 -21.68
C SER A 52 20.14 -8.34 -21.04
N ALA A 53 20.40 -8.86 -19.83
CA ALA A 53 21.72 -8.94 -19.22
C ALA A 53 21.80 -10.20 -18.34
N VAL A 54 22.98 -10.85 -18.32
CA VAL A 54 23.29 -11.98 -17.43
C VAL A 54 24.41 -11.50 -16.51
N SER A 55 24.16 -11.41 -15.20
CA SER A 55 25.26 -11.27 -14.26
C SER A 55 25.98 -12.63 -14.16
N GLU A 56 27.31 -12.59 -14.20
CA GLU A 56 28.09 -13.74 -13.74
C GLU A 56 27.88 -13.93 -12.23
N GLU A 57 28.35 -15.04 -11.70
CA GLU A 57 28.19 -15.38 -10.29
C GLU A 57 28.99 -14.38 -9.43
N THR A 58 28.31 -13.34 -8.96
CA THR A 58 28.88 -12.25 -8.17
C THR A 58 28.18 -12.17 -6.82
N CYS A 59 28.82 -11.60 -5.81
CA CYS A 59 28.13 -11.15 -4.61
C CYS A 59 27.52 -9.77 -4.87
N CYS A 60 26.31 -9.52 -4.35
CA CYS A 60 25.76 -8.17 -4.32
C CYS A 60 26.73 -7.26 -3.55
N PRO A 61 27.21 -6.15 -4.13
CA PRO A 61 28.21 -5.29 -3.47
C PRO A 61 27.70 -4.62 -2.19
N ASP A 62 26.37 -4.50 -2.03
CA ASP A 62 25.76 -3.82 -0.89
C ASP A 62 25.44 -4.75 0.29
N CYS A 63 25.23 -6.04 0.04
CA CYS A 63 24.77 -6.97 1.08
C CYS A 63 25.47 -8.33 1.07
N GLU A 64 26.48 -8.51 0.22
CA GLU A 64 27.31 -9.72 0.07
C GLU A 64 26.54 -11.03 -0.23
N VAL A 65 25.24 -10.95 -0.51
CA VAL A 65 24.42 -12.10 -0.88
C VAL A 65 24.83 -12.60 -2.26
N PRO A 66 25.09 -13.91 -2.45
CA PRO A 66 25.42 -14.48 -3.76
C PRO A 66 24.27 -14.29 -4.74
N THR A 67 24.50 -13.52 -5.80
CA THR A 67 23.56 -13.43 -6.91
C THR A 67 23.62 -14.73 -7.71
N PRO A 68 22.51 -15.49 -7.84
CA PRO A 68 22.54 -16.77 -8.53
C PRO A 68 22.97 -16.59 -9.98
N LYS A 69 23.73 -17.55 -10.52
CA LYS A 69 24.10 -17.61 -11.92
C LYS A 69 22.84 -17.46 -12.79
N HIS A 70 22.83 -16.47 -13.67
CA HIS A 70 21.65 -15.98 -14.40
C HIS A 70 20.71 -15.04 -13.61
N ALA A 71 21.18 -14.25 -12.66
CA ALA A 71 20.45 -13.05 -12.24
C ALA A 71 20.56 -11.97 -13.33
N GLY A 72 19.58 -11.07 -13.40
CA GLY A 72 19.52 -10.01 -14.42
C GLY A 72 18.15 -9.83 -15.06
N ALA A 73 17.95 -8.66 -15.68
CA ALA A 73 16.72 -8.24 -16.34
C ALA A 73 16.23 -9.30 -17.34
N GLU A 74 14.95 -9.68 -17.23
CA GLU A 74 14.32 -10.57 -18.21
C GLU A 74 14.28 -9.87 -19.58
N ALA A 75 14.49 -10.64 -20.66
CA ALA A 75 14.33 -10.09 -21.99
C ALA A 75 12.84 -9.67 -22.22
N PRO A 76 12.59 -8.50 -22.85
CA PRO A 76 11.26 -8.01 -23.25
C PRO A 76 10.34 -9.06 -23.91
N THR A 77 10.96 -10.05 -24.55
CA THR A 77 10.32 -11.09 -25.36
C THR A 77 9.68 -12.21 -24.54
N ARG A 78 9.72 -12.19 -23.19
CA ARG A 78 8.88 -13.09 -22.39
C ARG A 78 7.41 -12.67 -22.49
N ARG A 79 6.72 -13.25 -23.47
CA ARG A 79 5.25 -13.32 -23.53
C ARG A 79 4.75 -14.03 -22.27
N MET A 80 4.34 -13.28 -21.26
CA MET A 80 3.59 -13.88 -20.15
C MET A 80 2.19 -14.21 -20.65
N SER A 81 1.82 -15.48 -20.54
CA SER A 81 0.57 -16.04 -21.03
C SER A 81 -0.52 -16.00 -19.94
N TYR A 82 -0.72 -14.84 -19.30
CA TYR A 82 -1.87 -14.65 -18.41
C TYR A 82 -3.08 -14.20 -19.23
N PRO A 83 -4.21 -14.93 -19.18
CA PRO A 83 -5.46 -14.43 -19.71
C PRO A 83 -5.83 -13.10 -19.03
N ALA A 84 -6.44 -12.17 -19.78
CA ALA A 84 -6.84 -10.88 -19.22
C ALA A 84 -7.86 -11.01 -18.08
N SER A 85 -8.67 -12.09 -18.07
CA SER A 85 -9.56 -12.42 -16.95
C SER A 85 -8.80 -12.73 -15.66
N VAL A 86 -7.67 -13.42 -15.77
CA VAL A 86 -6.80 -13.77 -14.64
C VAL A 86 -6.08 -12.53 -14.11
N ILE A 87 -5.62 -11.65 -15.00
CA ILE A 87 -5.04 -10.37 -14.60
C ILE A 87 -6.07 -9.56 -13.81
N TYR A 88 -7.28 -9.44 -14.34
CA TYR A 88 -8.38 -8.76 -13.65
C TYR A 88 -8.68 -9.39 -12.28
N SER A 89 -8.85 -10.70 -12.20
CA SER A 89 -9.23 -11.39 -10.96
C SER A 89 -8.16 -11.19 -9.87
N VAL A 90 -6.88 -11.24 -10.24
CA VAL A 90 -5.78 -10.98 -9.32
C VAL A 90 -5.76 -9.52 -8.85
N LEU A 91 -5.84 -8.55 -9.75
CA LEU A 91 -5.84 -7.13 -9.37
C LEU A 91 -7.06 -6.78 -8.51
N HIS A 92 -8.23 -7.31 -8.84
CA HIS A 92 -9.44 -7.15 -8.04
C HIS A 92 -9.25 -7.71 -6.63
N ASP A 93 -8.76 -8.93 -6.50
CA ASP A 93 -8.52 -9.57 -5.20
C ASP A 93 -7.52 -8.79 -4.35
N LEU A 94 -6.44 -8.31 -4.95
CA LEU A 94 -5.44 -7.50 -4.25
C LEU A 94 -6.04 -6.17 -3.78
N ALA A 95 -6.85 -5.51 -4.59
CA ALA A 95 -7.54 -4.25 -4.23
C ALA A 95 -8.56 -4.45 -3.10
N GLU A 96 -9.23 -5.60 -3.04
CA GLU A 96 -10.09 -5.98 -1.91
C GLU A 96 -9.33 -6.35 -0.63
N GLY A 97 -8.00 -6.32 -0.66
CA GLY A 97 -7.18 -6.71 0.47
C GLY A 97 -7.09 -8.23 0.64
N ARG A 98 -7.15 -9.02 -0.43
CA ARG A 98 -6.74 -10.45 -0.41
C ARG A 98 -5.21 -10.59 -0.44
N ALA A 99 -4.69 -11.72 0.03
CA ALA A 99 -3.25 -11.93 0.16
C ALA A 99 -2.66 -12.31 -1.21
N TYR A 100 -1.40 -11.96 -1.46
CA TYR A 100 -0.69 -12.37 -2.68
C TYR A 100 -0.76 -13.89 -2.91
N THR A 101 -0.62 -14.67 -1.84
CA THR A 101 -0.73 -16.13 -1.90
C THR A 101 -2.11 -16.58 -2.35
N TYR A 102 -3.17 -16.01 -1.78
CA TYR A 102 -4.55 -16.29 -2.15
C TYR A 102 -4.82 -15.96 -3.64
N ALA A 103 -4.51 -14.72 -4.05
CA ALA A 103 -4.74 -14.28 -5.43
C ALA A 103 -3.93 -15.13 -6.42
N SER A 104 -2.71 -15.52 -6.07
CA SER A 104 -1.87 -16.39 -6.90
C SER A 104 -2.42 -17.81 -7.05
N MET A 105 -2.95 -18.39 -5.97
CA MET A 105 -3.55 -19.72 -5.99
C MET A 105 -4.81 -19.75 -6.85
N ARG A 106 -5.68 -18.75 -6.68
CA ARG A 106 -6.88 -18.59 -7.51
C ARG A 106 -6.51 -18.39 -8.99
N ALA A 107 -5.48 -17.60 -9.28
CA ALA A 107 -5.00 -17.42 -10.65
C ALA A 107 -4.53 -18.75 -11.28
N LEU A 108 -3.81 -19.58 -10.53
CA LEU A 108 -3.37 -20.90 -10.98
C LEU A 108 -4.56 -21.82 -11.27
N GLU A 109 -5.56 -21.81 -10.39
CA GLU A 109 -6.81 -22.56 -10.56
C GLU A 109 -7.57 -22.12 -11.82
N GLU A 110 -7.77 -20.81 -12.01
CA GLU A 110 -8.46 -20.25 -13.19
C GLU A 110 -7.73 -20.62 -14.50
N MET A 111 -6.39 -20.62 -14.48
CA MET A 111 -5.58 -21.05 -15.62
C MET A 111 -5.50 -22.57 -15.79
N ARG A 112 -6.14 -23.37 -14.93
CA ARG A 112 -6.01 -24.84 -14.85
C ARG A 112 -4.56 -25.30 -14.79
N ARG A 113 -3.70 -24.51 -14.12
CA ARG A 113 -2.28 -24.83 -13.93
C ARG A 113 -2.12 -25.65 -12.65
N PRO A 114 -1.24 -26.65 -12.64
CA PRO A 114 -0.96 -27.39 -11.42
C PRO A 114 -0.40 -26.43 -10.38
N THR A 115 -1.05 -26.35 -9.22
CA THR A 115 -0.66 -25.55 -8.05
C THR A 115 0.54 -26.15 -7.29
N GLY A 116 1.40 -26.90 -8.00
CA GLY A 116 2.40 -27.79 -7.43
C GLY A 116 1.83 -29.18 -7.10
N ARG A 117 2.68 -30.21 -7.21
CA ARG A 117 2.39 -31.53 -6.62
C ARG A 117 2.27 -31.32 -5.12
N SER A 118 1.09 -31.56 -4.54
CA SER A 118 0.99 -31.89 -3.12
C SER A 118 1.97 -33.02 -2.86
N ARG A 119 3.08 -32.73 -2.18
CA ARG A 119 4.05 -33.77 -1.85
C ARG A 119 3.32 -34.69 -0.88
N LYS A 120 2.95 -35.89 -1.35
CA LYS A 120 2.48 -36.99 -0.49
C LYS A 120 3.55 -37.22 0.58
N VAL A 121 3.34 -36.67 1.77
CA VAL A 121 4.21 -36.89 2.92
C VAL A 121 3.94 -38.31 3.38
N LYS A 122 4.95 -39.16 3.25
CA LYS A 122 4.91 -40.51 3.82
C LYS A 122 5.33 -40.42 5.27
N ASP A 123 4.61 -41.11 6.16
CA ASP A 123 5.04 -41.25 7.54
C ASP A 123 6.20 -42.26 7.69
N LYS A 124 6.68 -42.47 8.93
CA LYS A 124 7.79 -43.39 9.23
C LYS A 124 7.49 -44.85 8.86
N SER A 125 6.21 -45.20 8.70
CA SER A 125 5.72 -46.50 8.22
C SER A 125 5.58 -46.57 6.69
N GLY A 126 5.84 -45.48 5.96
CA GLY A 126 5.77 -45.43 4.50
C GLY A 126 4.37 -45.20 3.93
N GLN A 127 3.36 -44.97 4.78
CA GLN A 127 1.98 -44.76 4.37
C GLN A 127 1.76 -43.30 3.95
N ILE A 128 1.05 -43.10 2.84
CA ILE A 128 0.73 -41.76 2.31
C ILE A 128 -0.46 -41.22 3.10
N ARG A 129 -0.26 -40.11 3.80
CA ARG A 129 -1.35 -39.41 4.49
C ARG A 129 -1.98 -38.34 3.60
N THR A 130 -3.28 -38.14 3.78
CA THR A 130 -4.04 -37.05 3.15
C THR A 130 -3.70 -35.70 3.82
N PRO A 131 -3.97 -34.56 3.14
CA PRO A 131 -3.76 -33.24 3.74
C PRO A 131 -4.49 -33.04 5.07
N ASP A 132 -5.70 -33.57 5.22
CA ASP A 132 -6.51 -33.46 6.44
C ASP A 132 -5.90 -34.27 7.59
N GLU A 133 -5.45 -35.51 7.33
CA GLU A 133 -4.76 -36.36 8.31
C GLU A 133 -3.42 -35.77 8.80
N LEU A 134 -2.75 -34.97 7.96
CA LEU A 134 -1.52 -34.28 8.33
C LEU A 134 -1.78 -33.00 9.13
N ASN A 135 -2.91 -32.34 8.88
CA ASN A 135 -3.35 -31.16 9.61
C ASN A 135 -3.83 -31.55 11.02
N ASP A 136 -4.62 -32.62 11.14
CA ASP A 136 -5.10 -33.18 12.41
C ASP A 136 -3.96 -33.76 13.27
N ALA A 137 -2.91 -34.29 12.63
CA ALA A 137 -1.70 -34.75 13.31
C ALA A 137 -0.72 -33.64 13.70
N GLY A 138 -1.00 -32.37 13.35
CA GLY A 138 -0.11 -31.24 13.59
C GLY A 138 1.21 -31.30 12.80
N LEU A 139 1.28 -32.13 11.75
CA LEU A 139 2.48 -32.41 10.95
C LEU A 139 2.58 -31.54 9.70
N VAL A 140 1.48 -30.94 9.25
CA VAL A 140 1.48 -29.86 8.26
C VAL A 140 1.26 -28.55 9.01
N SER A 141 2.32 -27.76 9.13
CA SER A 141 2.11 -26.32 9.30
C SER A 141 1.55 -25.76 7.99
N PRO A 142 0.64 -24.77 7.98
CA PRO A 142 0.19 -24.04 6.78
C PRO A 142 1.31 -23.43 5.89
N ASP A 143 2.58 -23.64 6.23
CA ASP A 143 3.70 -22.73 6.01
C ASP A 143 4.74 -23.18 4.98
N ARG A 144 4.44 -24.06 4.02
CA ARG A 144 5.41 -24.35 2.92
C ARG A 144 4.83 -24.31 1.50
N GLU A 145 3.66 -24.88 1.26
CA GLU A 145 3.03 -24.80 -0.07
C GLU A 145 2.39 -23.42 -0.32
N GLN A 146 1.83 -22.78 0.72
CA GLN A 146 1.35 -21.39 0.62
C GLN A 146 2.48 -20.38 0.41
N LYS A 147 3.72 -20.69 0.84
CA LYS A 147 4.89 -19.81 0.66
C LYS A 147 5.45 -19.79 -0.77
N ALA A 148 5.06 -20.71 -1.64
CA ALA A 148 5.72 -20.92 -2.93
C ALA A 148 5.16 -20.08 -4.09
N HIS A 149 3.96 -19.49 -3.96
CA HIS A 149 3.23 -18.95 -5.12
C HIS A 149 2.91 -17.46 -5.09
N TRP A 150 3.22 -16.72 -4.03
CA TRP A 150 2.92 -15.28 -3.92
C TRP A 150 3.46 -14.44 -5.08
N HIS A 151 4.56 -14.89 -5.70
CA HIS A 151 5.23 -14.22 -6.81
C HIS A 151 4.32 -13.96 -8.01
N ILE A 152 3.31 -14.80 -8.27
CA ILE A 152 2.43 -14.64 -9.44
C ILE A 152 1.63 -13.35 -9.32
N ALA A 153 0.95 -13.16 -8.19
CA ALA A 153 0.17 -11.96 -7.95
C ALA A 153 1.06 -10.72 -7.80
N ALA A 154 2.28 -10.86 -7.25
CA ALA A 154 3.25 -9.78 -7.21
C ALA A 154 3.70 -9.36 -8.61
N ASP A 155 4.04 -10.31 -9.48
CA ASP A 155 4.44 -10.05 -10.86
C ASP A 155 3.29 -9.42 -11.66
N ILE A 156 2.05 -9.87 -11.43
CA ILE A 156 0.87 -9.27 -12.06
C ILE A 156 0.66 -7.84 -11.59
N LEU A 157 0.76 -7.56 -10.28
CA LEU A 157 0.62 -6.21 -9.75
C LEU A 157 1.69 -5.27 -10.31
N GLU A 158 2.96 -5.65 -10.24
CA GLU A 158 4.06 -4.81 -10.69
C GLU A 158 3.97 -4.49 -12.19
N ARG A 159 3.47 -5.44 -12.98
CA ARG A 159 3.42 -5.32 -14.45
C ARG A 159 2.16 -4.67 -14.96
N PHE A 160 1.01 -4.95 -14.36
CA PHE A 160 -0.30 -4.54 -14.88
C PHE A 160 -1.03 -3.55 -13.97
N GLY A 161 -0.60 -3.37 -12.72
CA GLY A 161 -1.15 -2.38 -11.80
C GLY A 161 -1.11 -0.95 -12.38
N PRO A 162 0.05 -0.44 -12.84
CA PRO A 162 0.18 0.92 -13.39
C PRO A 162 -0.81 1.24 -14.52
N VAL A 163 -1.13 0.24 -15.35
CA VAL A 163 -2.07 0.34 -16.47
C VAL A 163 -3.48 0.74 -16.02
N ILE A 164 -3.84 0.36 -14.80
CA ILE A 164 -5.15 0.62 -14.21
C ILE A 164 -5.09 1.81 -13.25
N THR A 165 -3.98 1.97 -12.52
CA THR A 165 -3.85 3.04 -11.52
C THR A 165 -3.57 4.40 -12.14
N GLU A 166 -2.76 4.49 -13.20
CA GLU A 166 -2.46 5.77 -13.85
C GLU A 166 -3.71 6.47 -14.41
N PRO A 167 -4.58 5.80 -15.22
CA PRO A 167 -5.81 6.44 -15.68
C PRO A 167 -6.78 6.80 -14.55
N ALA A 168 -6.80 6.00 -13.46
CA ALA A 168 -7.61 6.31 -12.29
C ALA A 168 -7.12 7.60 -11.61
N PHE A 169 -5.82 7.81 -11.47
CA PHE A 169 -5.26 9.06 -10.93
C PHE A 169 -5.47 10.26 -11.85
N GLU A 170 -5.40 10.07 -13.17
CA GLU A 170 -5.78 11.12 -14.13
C GLU A 170 -7.25 11.52 -13.98
N THR A 171 -8.14 10.54 -13.81
CA THR A 171 -9.57 10.82 -13.56
C THR A 171 -9.77 11.60 -12.27
N ILE A 172 -9.08 11.21 -11.19
CA ILE A 172 -9.14 11.93 -9.91
C ILE A 172 -8.69 13.38 -10.09
N ARG A 173 -7.55 13.64 -10.74
CA ARG A 173 -7.04 14.99 -11.01
C ARG A 173 -7.99 15.81 -11.89
N ALA A 174 -8.58 15.20 -12.92
CA ALA A 174 -9.55 15.85 -13.77
C ALA A 174 -10.79 16.30 -13.00
N GLU A 175 -11.29 15.48 -12.06
CA GLU A 175 -12.39 15.86 -11.17
C GLU A 175 -12.03 17.04 -10.25
N GLU A 176 -10.77 17.15 -9.79
CA GLU A 176 -10.32 18.30 -8.99
C GLU A 176 -10.24 19.58 -9.80
N ALA A 177 -9.72 19.49 -11.03
CA ALA A 177 -9.71 20.61 -11.96
C ALA A 177 -11.14 21.09 -12.28
N GLN A 178 -12.08 20.14 -12.40
CA GLN A 178 -13.49 20.46 -12.56
C GLN A 178 -14.06 21.17 -11.34
N TYR A 179 -13.80 20.71 -10.11
CA TYR A 179 -14.24 21.40 -8.88
C TYR A 179 -13.77 22.85 -8.84
N ARG A 180 -12.50 23.09 -9.15
CA ARG A 180 -11.95 24.46 -9.21
C ARG A 180 -12.67 25.31 -10.25
N THR A 181 -12.98 24.74 -11.43
CA THR A 181 -13.72 25.43 -12.49
C THR A 181 -15.15 25.78 -12.07
N GLU A 182 -15.78 24.92 -11.27
CA GLU A 182 -17.13 25.10 -10.72
C GLU A 182 -17.17 25.98 -9.46
N GLY A 183 -16.02 26.47 -8.99
CA GLY A 183 -15.91 27.24 -7.74
C GLY A 183 -16.14 26.41 -6.48
N LEU A 184 -16.02 25.09 -6.57
CA LEU A 184 -16.05 24.17 -5.43
C LEU A 184 -14.65 23.99 -4.84
N PRO A 185 -14.50 24.01 -3.50
CA PRO A 185 -13.21 23.82 -2.87
C PRO A 185 -12.75 22.37 -2.95
N VAL A 186 -11.47 22.16 -3.22
CA VAL A 186 -10.79 20.88 -3.05
C VAL A 186 -10.40 20.73 -1.58
N VAL A 187 -10.98 19.74 -0.91
CA VAL A 187 -10.73 19.47 0.51
C VAL A 187 -10.11 18.09 0.64
N TYR A 188 -8.87 18.05 1.14
CA TYR A 188 -8.21 16.83 1.55
C TYR A 188 -8.37 16.58 3.04
N VAL A 189 -8.49 15.30 3.39
CA VAL A 189 -8.54 14.80 4.75
C VAL A 189 -7.50 13.70 4.86
N ALA A 190 -6.52 13.89 5.73
CA ALA A 190 -5.35 13.04 5.86
C ALA A 190 -5.24 12.45 7.27
N ASP A 191 -4.67 11.24 7.33
CA ASP A 191 -4.43 10.50 8.56
C ASP A 191 -3.38 9.41 8.37
N GLU A 192 -2.92 8.83 9.47
CA GLU A 192 -2.00 7.69 9.45
C GLU A 192 -2.56 6.44 10.13
N VAL A 193 -2.17 5.28 9.60
CA VAL A 193 -2.49 3.97 10.17
C VAL A 193 -1.20 3.25 10.54
N PRO A 194 -0.89 3.09 11.84
CA PRO A 194 0.28 2.36 12.26
C PRO A 194 0.12 0.87 12.00
N VAL A 195 1.08 0.27 11.30
CA VAL A 195 1.11 -1.17 11.05
C VAL A 195 2.03 -1.83 12.08
N LYS A 196 1.40 -2.44 13.09
CA LYS A 196 2.10 -3.10 14.18
C LYS A 196 2.51 -4.52 13.82
N ARG A 197 3.62 -4.98 14.40
CA ARG A 197 4.07 -6.37 14.27
C ARG A 197 3.09 -7.30 14.97
N ASP A 198 2.35 -8.10 14.21
CA ASP A 198 1.47 -9.11 14.79
C ASP A 198 2.33 -10.25 15.35
N TYR A 199 2.56 -10.25 16.66
CA TYR A 199 2.95 -11.48 17.34
C TYR A 199 1.68 -12.30 17.47
N ALA A 200 1.53 -13.34 16.64
CA ALA A 200 0.43 -14.31 16.68
C ALA A 200 0.27 -15.06 18.05
N ARG A 201 0.93 -14.61 19.12
CA ARG A 201 0.91 -15.12 20.49
C ARG A 201 0.77 -14.04 21.58
N SER A 202 0.65 -12.76 21.23
CA SER A 202 0.52 -11.68 22.20
C SER A 202 -0.95 -11.35 22.46
N PHE A 203 -1.40 -11.49 23.70
CA PHE A 203 -2.72 -11.00 24.15
C PHE A 203 -2.83 -9.46 24.16
N ALA A 204 -1.73 -8.74 23.91
CA ALA A 204 -1.67 -7.28 23.91
C ALA A 204 -1.26 -6.75 22.54
N TYR A 205 -2.24 -6.59 21.64
CA TYR A 205 -2.06 -5.92 20.34
C TYR A 205 -1.56 -4.46 20.49
N ASN A 206 -1.83 -3.83 21.63
CA ASN A 206 -1.51 -2.43 21.86
C ASN A 206 -0.01 -2.15 22.07
N ASP A 207 0.76 -3.11 22.60
CA ASP A 207 2.18 -2.93 22.96
C ASP A 207 3.15 -3.39 21.86
N SER A 208 2.63 -3.86 20.72
CA SER A 208 3.48 -4.34 19.63
C SER A 208 4.14 -3.17 18.88
N PRO A 209 5.44 -3.28 18.54
CA PRO A 209 6.15 -2.21 17.86
C PRO A 209 5.55 -1.94 16.47
N VAL A 210 5.49 -0.67 16.10
CA VAL A 210 5.12 -0.23 14.75
C VAL A 210 6.26 -0.62 13.79
N VAL A 211 5.92 -1.26 12.67
CA VAL A 211 6.86 -1.71 11.64
C VAL A 211 6.98 -0.67 10.53
N TRP A 212 5.86 -0.07 10.16
CA TRP A 212 5.72 1.03 9.18
C TRP A 212 4.33 1.67 9.36
N ASN A 213 4.07 2.78 8.68
CA ASN A 213 2.80 3.51 8.73
C ASN A 213 2.22 3.65 7.33
N ALA A 214 0.90 3.46 7.20
CA ALA A 214 0.19 3.87 5.99
C ALA A 214 -0.25 5.33 6.17
N LEU A 215 0.29 6.24 5.37
CA LEU A 215 -0.16 7.61 5.26
C LEU A 215 -1.27 7.67 4.22
N VAL A 216 -2.43 8.17 4.63
CA VAL A 216 -3.67 8.07 3.87
C VAL A 216 -4.22 9.45 3.61
N VAL A 217 -4.57 9.74 2.37
CA VAL A 217 -5.25 10.97 1.98
C VAL A 217 -6.54 10.62 1.27
N SER A 218 -7.63 11.19 1.73
CA SER A 218 -8.93 11.19 1.07
C SER A 218 -9.33 12.60 0.66
N ARG A 219 -10.17 12.71 -0.36
CA ARG A 219 -10.78 13.96 -0.81
C ARG A 219 -12.27 13.94 -0.55
N MET A 220 -12.83 15.09 -0.23
CA MET A 220 -14.28 15.28 -0.24
C MET A 220 -14.82 15.25 -1.67
N LYS A 221 -15.87 14.46 -1.89
CA LYS A 221 -16.66 14.47 -3.11
C LYS A 221 -17.92 15.29 -2.86
N TRP A 222 -18.12 16.31 -3.67
CA TRP A 222 -19.34 17.13 -3.70
C TRP A 222 -20.37 16.45 -4.59
N GLU A 223 -21.51 16.10 -4.03
CA GLU A 223 -22.60 15.45 -4.77
C GLU A 223 -23.59 16.50 -5.22
N GLN A 224 -23.78 16.61 -6.53
CA GLN A 224 -24.71 17.53 -7.16
C GLN A 224 -25.89 16.75 -7.77
N ASP A 225 -27.09 17.35 -7.74
CA ASP A 225 -28.24 16.87 -8.51
C ASP A 225 -28.08 17.17 -10.02
N ARG A 226 -29.09 16.79 -10.82
CA ARG A 226 -29.11 17.06 -12.27
C ARG A 226 -29.13 18.55 -12.62
N ASN A 227 -29.47 19.41 -11.67
CA ASN A 227 -29.54 20.85 -11.84
C ASN A 227 -28.25 21.55 -11.34
N GLY A 228 -27.25 20.78 -10.88
CA GLY A 228 -26.00 21.31 -10.33
C GLY A 228 -26.10 21.76 -8.86
N ASN A 229 -27.24 21.54 -8.19
CA ASN A 229 -27.37 21.89 -6.78
C ASN A 229 -26.66 20.86 -5.91
N LEU A 230 -25.92 21.32 -4.92
CA LEU A 230 -25.29 20.43 -3.94
C LEU A 230 -26.35 19.72 -3.09
N VAL A 231 -26.41 18.39 -3.18
CA VAL A 231 -27.33 17.53 -2.42
C VAL A 231 -26.64 16.72 -1.32
N GLY A 232 -25.32 16.58 -1.39
CA GLY A 232 -24.61 15.71 -0.47
C GLY A 232 -23.10 15.88 -0.51
N ARG A 233 -22.46 15.09 0.35
CA ARG A 233 -21.00 14.95 0.39
C ARG A 233 -20.65 13.51 0.69
N SER A 234 -19.66 12.99 -0.02
CA SER A 234 -19.02 11.69 0.26
C SER A 234 -17.50 11.87 0.28
N SER A 235 -16.76 10.78 0.46
CA SER A 235 -15.30 10.81 0.39
C SER A 235 -14.77 9.82 -0.64
N LYS A 236 -13.62 10.18 -1.23
CA LYS A 236 -12.89 9.35 -2.17
C LYS A 236 -11.45 9.22 -1.70
N LEU A 237 -10.92 8.02 -1.69
CA LEU A 237 -9.51 7.79 -1.41
C LEU A 237 -8.69 8.37 -2.57
N VAL A 238 -7.62 9.12 -2.30
CA VAL A 238 -6.78 9.72 -3.36
C VAL A 238 -5.33 9.27 -3.30
N ARG A 239 -4.81 8.96 -2.10
CA ARG A 239 -3.44 8.47 -1.96
C ARG A 239 -3.30 7.57 -0.73
N VAL A 240 -2.51 6.52 -0.88
CA VAL A 240 -2.06 5.66 0.21
C VAL A 240 -0.58 5.38 0.01
N ARG A 241 0.25 5.72 1.01
CA ARG A 241 1.70 5.50 0.98
C ARG A 241 2.13 4.77 2.22
N ALA A 242 2.79 3.63 2.05
CA ALA A 242 3.45 2.91 3.11
C ALA A 242 4.85 3.49 3.29
N LEU A 243 5.14 4.02 4.48
CA LEU A 243 6.43 4.63 4.82
C LEU A 243 6.91 4.14 6.19
N PRO A 244 8.23 4.04 6.43
CA PRO A 244 8.78 3.57 7.70
C PRO A 244 8.35 4.40 8.93
N ASN A 245 8.08 5.69 8.75
CA ASN A 245 7.77 6.63 9.83
C ASN A 245 6.71 7.67 9.37
N VAL A 246 6.32 8.56 10.28
CA VAL A 246 5.30 9.63 10.11
C VAL A 246 5.92 11.03 10.24
N THR A 247 7.16 11.20 9.79
CA THR A 247 7.87 12.48 9.92
C THR A 247 7.40 13.51 8.89
N LYS A 248 7.89 14.76 9.03
CA LYS A 248 7.66 15.82 8.04
C LYS A 248 8.11 15.38 6.65
N GLU A 249 9.25 14.69 6.58
CA GLU A 249 9.85 14.17 5.35
C GLU A 249 8.94 13.14 4.68
N ALA A 250 8.40 12.21 5.48
CA ALA A 250 7.47 11.20 5.01
C ALA A 250 6.19 11.85 4.44
N TRP A 251 5.61 12.81 5.15
CA TRP A 251 4.46 13.56 4.64
C TRP A 251 4.81 14.38 3.40
N SER A 252 6.00 14.97 3.32
CA SER A 252 6.43 15.76 2.15
C SER A 252 6.46 14.91 0.88
N LEU A 253 6.86 13.63 0.97
CA LEU A 253 6.79 12.69 -0.16
C LEU A 253 5.35 12.43 -0.61
N VAL A 254 4.41 12.29 0.32
CA VAL A 254 3.01 12.02 -0.01
C VAL A 254 2.33 13.25 -0.62
N LEU A 255 2.57 14.42 -0.02
CA LEU A 255 1.92 15.66 -0.43
C LEU A 255 2.47 16.21 -1.75
N SER A 256 3.73 15.94 -2.11
CA SER A 256 4.31 16.34 -3.39
C SER A 256 3.72 15.59 -4.60
N GLU A 257 3.09 14.44 -4.37
CA GLU A 257 2.37 13.69 -5.42
C GLU A 257 0.96 14.22 -5.70
N LEU A 258 0.51 15.24 -4.97
CA LEU A 258 -0.83 15.79 -5.02
C LEU A 258 -0.81 17.28 -5.36
N ASP A 259 -1.85 17.72 -6.07
CA ASP A 259 -2.07 19.15 -6.29
C ASP A 259 -2.50 19.82 -4.98
N ALA A 260 -2.12 21.09 -4.80
CA ALA A 260 -2.48 21.84 -3.60
C ALA A 260 -4.01 21.92 -3.41
N PRO A 261 -4.57 21.42 -2.29
CA PRO A 261 -5.98 21.60 -1.97
C PRO A 261 -6.23 23.00 -1.39
N ASP A 262 -7.47 23.47 -1.41
CA ASP A 262 -7.86 24.69 -0.70
C ASP A 262 -7.79 24.48 0.82
N PHE A 263 -8.15 23.27 1.27
CA PHE A 263 -8.13 22.89 2.69
C PHE A 263 -7.50 21.51 2.90
N LEU A 264 -6.63 21.40 3.90
CA LEU A 264 -6.12 20.13 4.42
C LEU A 264 -6.61 19.94 5.85
N ILE A 265 -7.43 18.91 6.08
CA ILE A 265 -7.89 18.50 7.40
C ILE A 265 -7.05 17.32 7.85
N ALA A 266 -6.38 17.43 8.99
CA ALA A 266 -5.59 16.34 9.55
C ALA A 266 -5.62 16.40 11.07
N ASP A 267 -5.06 15.39 11.73
CA ASP A 267 -4.75 15.53 13.15
C ASP A 267 -3.83 16.75 13.39
N GLY A 268 -3.81 17.28 14.60
CA GLY A 268 -2.97 18.45 14.93
C GLY A 268 -1.46 18.14 14.97
N ALA A 269 -0.98 17.10 14.28
CA ALA A 269 0.42 16.74 14.29
C ALA A 269 1.26 17.77 13.53
N ALA A 270 2.30 18.26 14.21
CA ALA A 270 3.21 19.26 13.64
C ALA A 270 3.88 18.78 12.34
N ALA A 271 4.10 17.47 12.17
CA ALA A 271 4.78 16.91 11.01
C ALA A 271 4.03 17.15 9.70
N ILE A 272 2.71 16.88 9.66
CA ILE A 272 1.91 17.05 8.45
C ILE A 272 1.64 18.54 8.16
N GLU A 273 1.40 19.36 9.19
CA GLU A 273 1.22 20.80 9.03
C GLU A 273 2.48 21.45 8.43
N GLN A 274 3.67 21.11 8.97
CA GLN A 274 4.94 21.62 8.45
C GLN A 274 5.25 21.12 7.04
N ALA A 275 4.86 19.89 6.70
CA ALA A 275 5.01 19.36 5.35
C ALA A 275 4.11 20.12 4.36
N ALA A 276 2.83 20.31 4.70
CA ALA A 276 1.87 21.03 3.87
C ALA A 276 2.31 22.49 3.63
N LEU A 277 2.75 23.20 4.67
CA LEU A 277 3.28 24.55 4.54
C LEU A 277 4.56 24.60 3.69
N SER A 278 5.39 23.55 3.73
CA SER A 278 6.61 23.47 2.94
C SER A 278 6.35 23.20 1.45
N ILE A 279 5.33 22.40 1.12
CA ILE A 279 5.02 21.99 -0.25
C ILE A 279 4.04 22.95 -0.93
N TRP A 280 2.97 23.34 -0.24
CA TRP A 280 1.88 24.13 -0.80
C TRP A 280 1.87 25.59 -0.34
N GLY A 281 2.61 25.93 0.72
CA GLY A 281 2.69 27.30 1.22
C GLY A 281 1.32 27.89 1.57
N SER A 282 1.04 29.10 1.10
CA SER A 282 -0.23 29.79 1.33
C SER A 282 -1.38 29.32 0.42
N ALA A 283 -1.14 28.38 -0.49
CA ALA A 283 -2.19 27.86 -1.37
C ALA A 283 -3.20 26.98 -0.61
N THR A 284 -2.85 26.49 0.58
CA THR A 284 -3.66 25.57 1.37
C THR A 284 -3.89 26.11 2.78
N THR A 285 -5.13 26.03 3.25
CA THR A 285 -5.46 26.28 4.66
C THR A 285 -5.43 24.97 5.45
N PHE A 286 -4.55 24.87 6.45
CA PHE A 286 -4.51 23.74 7.35
C PHE A 286 -5.61 23.84 8.43
N VAL A 287 -6.37 22.76 8.61
CA VAL A 287 -7.53 22.70 9.52
C VAL A 287 -7.32 21.55 10.51
N PRO A 288 -6.98 21.85 11.78
CA PRO A 288 -6.86 20.81 12.80
C PRO A 288 -8.18 20.06 13.01
N CYS A 289 -8.10 18.72 13.06
CA CYS A 289 -9.25 17.87 13.27
C CYS A 289 -9.78 18.02 14.71
N VAL A 290 -11.01 18.52 14.85
CA VAL A 290 -11.67 18.71 16.14
C VAL A 290 -11.90 17.37 16.85
N TYR A 291 -12.28 16.34 16.11
CA TYR A 291 -12.53 15.00 16.68
C TYR A 291 -11.28 14.38 17.31
N HIS A 292 -10.12 14.52 16.68
CA HIS A 292 -8.86 14.03 17.22
C HIS A 292 -8.41 14.82 18.43
N ALA A 293 -8.52 16.15 18.38
CA ALA A 293 -8.23 17.00 19.53
C ALA A 293 -9.08 16.61 20.75
N THR A 294 -10.41 16.52 20.59
CA THR A 294 -11.31 16.15 21.71
C THR A 294 -11.09 14.71 22.19
N THR A 295 -10.80 13.77 21.29
CA THR A 295 -10.47 12.38 21.65
C THR A 295 -9.15 12.29 22.44
N ASN A 296 -8.13 13.06 22.05
CA ASN A 296 -6.84 13.09 22.74
C ASN A 296 -6.96 13.77 24.11
N ILE A 297 -7.74 14.86 24.20
CA ILE A 297 -8.08 15.51 25.46
C ILE A 297 -8.76 14.50 26.40
N ARG A 298 -9.80 13.79 25.91
CA ARG A 298 -10.50 12.75 26.65
C ARG A 298 -9.54 11.70 27.23
N ARG A 299 -8.68 11.14 26.38
CA ARG A 299 -7.72 10.09 26.76
C ARG A 299 -6.70 10.56 27.81
N ARG A 300 -6.32 11.84 27.79
CA ARG A 300 -5.32 12.38 28.73
C ARG A 300 -5.93 12.82 30.06
N ILE A 301 -7.17 13.28 30.08
CA ILE A 301 -7.88 13.60 31.34
C ILE A 301 -8.17 12.32 32.13
N ALA A 302 -8.55 11.22 31.45
CA ALA A 302 -8.80 9.93 32.10
C ALA A 302 -8.15 8.76 31.34
N PRO A 303 -6.83 8.52 31.52
CA PRO A 303 -6.10 7.50 30.77
C PRO A 303 -6.50 6.06 31.09
N LYS A 304 -7.07 5.80 32.27
CA LYS A 304 -7.49 4.46 32.73
C LYS A 304 -8.87 4.44 33.42
N GLY A 305 -9.56 5.57 33.45
CA GLY A 305 -10.78 5.76 34.26
C GLY A 305 -11.99 6.14 33.41
N LEU A 306 -13.19 5.92 33.95
CA LEU A 306 -14.39 6.53 33.41
C LEU A 306 -14.39 8.01 33.81
N LEU A 307 -14.63 8.89 32.82
CA LEU A 307 -14.84 10.30 33.12
C LEU A 307 -16.16 10.47 33.89
N PRO A 308 -16.20 11.36 34.89
CA PRO A 308 -17.45 11.83 35.47
C PRO A 308 -18.41 12.27 34.37
N GLU A 309 -19.70 11.93 34.50
CA GLU A 309 -20.71 12.13 33.45
C GLU A 309 -20.73 13.57 32.91
N LYS A 310 -20.74 14.58 33.78
CA LYS A 310 -20.71 15.99 33.37
C LYS A 310 -19.48 16.36 32.54
N VAL A 311 -18.30 15.84 32.91
CA VAL A 311 -17.05 16.09 32.17
C VAL A 311 -17.09 15.36 30.82
N ARG A 312 -17.57 14.10 30.81
CA ARG A 312 -17.74 13.30 29.59
C ARG A 312 -18.67 14.01 28.60
N ASP A 313 -19.82 14.47 29.06
CA ASP A 313 -20.85 15.07 28.21
C ASP A 313 -20.40 16.43 27.67
N HIS A 314 -19.68 17.20 28.49
CA HIS A 314 -19.06 18.47 28.05
C HIS A 314 -18.07 18.29 26.89
N LEU A 315 -17.37 17.14 26.79
CA LEU A 315 -16.47 16.91 25.66
C LEU A 315 -17.20 16.83 24.31
N PHE A 316 -18.53 16.69 24.30
CA PHE A 316 -19.36 16.67 23.08
C PHE A 316 -20.09 17.99 22.82
N THR A 317 -19.99 19.01 23.69
CA THR A 317 -20.70 20.28 23.53
C THR A 317 -20.03 21.22 22.53
N LEU A 318 -18.72 21.08 22.27
CA LEU A 318 -18.02 21.84 21.24
C LEU A 318 -18.40 21.34 19.84
N THR A 319 -19.53 21.81 19.34
CA THR A 319 -20.07 21.45 18.02
C THR A 319 -19.60 22.40 16.93
N ARG A 320 -19.82 22.02 15.67
CA ARG A 320 -19.59 22.93 14.55
C ARG A 320 -20.51 24.14 14.64
N GLU A 321 -21.76 23.94 15.00
CA GLU A 321 -22.78 24.98 15.11
C GLU A 321 -22.35 26.06 16.11
N GLU A 322 -21.82 25.65 17.27
CA GLU A 322 -21.22 26.55 18.26
C GLU A 322 -20.02 27.33 17.68
N MET A 323 -19.11 26.63 16.98
CA MET A 323 -17.97 27.27 16.33
C MET A 323 -18.39 28.26 15.22
N VAL A 324 -19.47 27.98 14.49
CA VAL A 324 -20.02 28.90 13.47
C VAL A 324 -20.60 30.15 14.14
N ALA A 325 -21.35 29.98 15.23
CA ALA A 325 -22.02 31.07 15.92
C ALA A 325 -21.03 31.99 16.67
N HIS A 326 -20.03 31.41 17.33
CA HIS A 326 -19.18 32.14 18.29
C HIS A 326 -17.69 32.13 17.92
N GLY A 327 -17.28 31.47 16.83
CA GLY A 327 -15.89 31.45 16.36
C GLY A 327 -14.93 30.92 17.42
N SER A 328 -13.74 31.53 17.52
CA SER A 328 -12.73 31.16 18.51
C SER A 328 -13.20 31.34 19.96
N ALA A 329 -14.16 32.24 20.22
CA ALA A 329 -14.69 32.44 21.57
C ALA A 329 -15.44 31.20 22.09
N ALA A 330 -16.04 30.40 21.19
CA ALA A 330 -16.65 29.12 21.53
C ALA A 330 -15.64 28.17 22.19
N VAL A 331 -14.43 28.11 21.61
CA VAL A 331 -13.35 27.23 22.07
C VAL A 331 -12.84 27.66 23.44
N THR A 332 -12.63 28.96 23.63
CA THR A 332 -12.18 29.52 24.91
C THR A 332 -13.23 29.30 26.01
N SER A 333 -14.53 29.53 25.73
CA SER A 333 -15.60 29.24 26.70
C SER A 333 -15.63 27.74 27.05
N TRP A 334 -15.52 26.89 26.03
CA TRP A 334 -15.52 25.44 26.22
C TRP A 334 -14.38 24.97 27.13
N PHE A 335 -13.16 25.51 26.98
CA PHE A 335 -12.05 25.20 27.89
C PHE A 335 -12.27 25.73 29.30
N ASN A 336 -12.78 26.96 29.45
CA ASN A 336 -13.09 27.52 30.77
C ASN A 336 -14.10 26.64 31.54
N GLU A 337 -15.14 26.16 30.86
CA GLU A 337 -16.14 25.26 31.44
C GLU A 337 -15.55 23.87 31.74
N LEU A 338 -14.68 23.36 30.87
CA LEU A 338 -14.00 22.08 31.10
C LEU A 338 -13.13 22.13 32.36
N GLU A 339 -12.40 23.23 32.58
CA GLU A 339 -11.59 23.46 33.78
C GLU A 339 -12.46 23.47 35.04
N GLN A 340 -13.57 24.22 35.03
CA GLN A 340 -14.50 24.29 36.16
C GLN A 340 -15.13 22.92 36.48
N LEU A 341 -15.51 22.17 35.45
CA LEU A 341 -16.09 20.83 35.59
C LEU A 341 -15.07 19.81 36.10
N ALA A 342 -13.82 19.91 35.64
CA ALA A 342 -12.74 19.05 36.10
C ALA A 342 -12.42 19.29 37.58
N ASP A 343 -12.30 20.56 37.99
CA ASP A 343 -12.08 20.96 39.38
C ASP A 343 -13.24 20.50 40.29
N SER A 344 -14.48 20.77 39.87
CA SER A 344 -15.69 20.34 40.59
C SER A 344 -15.80 18.82 40.73
N ALA A 345 -15.22 18.05 39.81
CA ALA A 345 -15.22 16.60 39.83
C ALA A 345 -13.99 15.99 40.53
N GLY A 346 -13.12 16.83 41.12
CA GLY A 346 -11.91 16.39 41.81
C GLY A 346 -10.85 15.80 40.89
N LEU A 347 -10.87 16.14 39.59
CA LEU A 347 -9.83 15.75 38.65
C LEU A 347 -8.63 16.69 38.79
N ALA A 348 -7.43 16.18 38.53
CA ALA A 348 -6.24 17.03 38.48
C ALA A 348 -6.40 18.11 37.39
N ILE A 349 -6.25 19.37 37.77
CA ILE A 349 -6.43 20.52 36.87
C ILE A 349 -5.21 20.75 35.97
N ASP A 350 -3.99 20.45 36.45
CA ASP A 350 -2.75 20.67 35.69
C ASP A 350 -2.75 19.98 34.30
N PRO A 351 -3.21 18.72 34.16
CA PRO A 351 -3.42 18.12 32.84
C PRO A 351 -4.36 18.91 31.93
N VAL A 352 -5.44 19.48 32.45
CA VAL A 352 -6.41 20.25 31.66
C VAL A 352 -5.79 21.56 31.18
N LEU A 353 -5.06 22.27 32.04
CA LEU A 353 -4.35 23.51 31.67
C LEU A 353 -3.25 23.25 30.63
N SER A 354 -2.52 22.15 30.77
CA SER A 354 -1.52 21.72 29.77
C SER A 354 -2.17 21.40 28.43
N LEU A 355 -3.31 20.68 28.44
CA LEU A 355 -4.10 20.38 27.25
C LEU A 355 -4.64 21.64 26.58
N ARG A 356 -5.14 22.61 27.35
CA ARG A 356 -5.59 23.90 26.84
C ARG A 356 -4.49 24.63 26.08
N THR A 357 -3.32 24.76 26.70
CA THR A 357 -2.15 25.38 26.06
C THR A 357 -1.81 24.72 24.73
N GLN A 358 -1.96 23.40 24.64
CA GLN A 358 -1.69 22.64 23.41
C GLN A 358 -2.80 22.76 22.36
N TYR A 359 -4.08 22.67 22.74
CA TYR A 359 -5.19 22.44 21.82
C TYR A 359 -6.09 23.65 21.59
N GLU A 360 -6.16 24.62 22.49
CA GLU A 360 -6.96 25.83 22.29
C GLU A 360 -6.55 26.60 21.02
N PRO A 361 -5.25 26.85 20.74
CA PRO A 361 -4.86 27.51 19.51
C PRO A 361 -5.25 26.71 18.26
N LEU A 362 -5.16 25.38 18.31
CA LEU A 362 -5.49 24.50 17.19
C LEU A 362 -6.99 24.53 16.90
N LEU A 363 -7.81 24.35 17.93
CA LEU A 363 -9.27 24.37 17.84
C LEU A 363 -9.81 25.75 17.44
N ALA A 364 -9.17 26.83 17.89
CA ALA A 364 -9.52 28.18 17.46
C ALA A 364 -9.34 28.38 15.94
N ARG A 365 -8.28 27.84 15.34
CA ARG A 365 -8.10 27.86 13.87
C ARG A 365 -9.23 27.12 13.16
N SER A 366 -9.63 25.95 13.66
CA SER A 366 -10.75 25.19 13.10
C SER A 366 -12.08 25.95 13.23
N ALA A 367 -12.28 26.67 14.35
CA ALA A 367 -13.46 27.50 14.56
C ALA A 367 -13.52 28.68 13.59
N LEU A 368 -12.39 29.33 13.31
CA LEU A 368 -12.31 30.39 12.29
C LEU A 368 -12.75 29.86 10.91
N VAL A 369 -12.24 28.69 10.50
CA VAL A 369 -12.64 28.07 9.22
C VAL A 369 -14.12 27.69 9.18
N ALA A 370 -14.68 27.24 10.31
CA ALA A 370 -16.12 27.00 10.43
C ALA A 370 -16.92 28.31 10.26
N GLN A 371 -16.46 29.39 10.88
CA GLN A 371 -17.10 30.71 10.91
C GLN A 371 -17.09 31.44 9.57
N THR A 372 -16.07 31.23 8.72
CA THR A 372 -15.95 31.87 7.37
C THR A 372 -17.13 31.58 6.43
N ASN A 373 -18.10 30.75 6.84
CA ASN A 373 -19.33 30.42 6.11
C ASN A 373 -19.07 29.98 4.67
N ASN A 374 -18.04 29.12 4.52
CA ASN A 374 -17.67 28.51 3.25
C ASN A 374 -18.90 27.88 2.57
N LYS A 375 -19.06 28.15 1.27
CA LYS A 375 -20.10 27.55 0.41
C LYS A 375 -19.43 26.73 -0.69
N PRO A 376 -19.47 25.39 -0.65
CA PRO A 376 -20.06 24.52 0.38
C PRO A 376 -19.32 24.50 1.72
N LYS A 377 -20.00 24.04 2.78
CA LYS A 377 -19.45 23.96 4.15
C LYS A 377 -18.28 22.96 4.23
N VAL A 378 -17.08 23.48 4.48
CA VAL A 378 -15.85 22.68 4.68
C VAL A 378 -15.91 21.92 6.02
N PRO A 379 -15.67 20.59 6.06
CA PRO A 379 -15.65 19.83 7.32
C PRO A 379 -14.50 20.26 8.26
N ILE A 380 -14.62 19.90 9.54
CA ILE A 380 -13.60 20.15 10.58
C ILE A 380 -13.24 18.88 11.36
N SER A 381 -13.61 17.71 10.82
CA SER A 381 -13.38 16.38 11.38
C SER A 381 -12.83 15.47 10.30
N ASN A 382 -12.02 14.50 10.71
CA ASN A 382 -11.40 13.50 9.85
C ASN A 382 -12.28 12.27 9.60
N ALA A 383 -13.54 12.24 10.05
CA ALA A 383 -14.41 11.07 9.92
C ALA A 383 -14.49 10.49 8.48
N SER A 384 -14.34 11.34 7.46
CA SER A 384 -14.31 10.92 6.06
C SER A 384 -13.11 10.06 5.69
N VAL A 385 -11.92 10.31 6.24
CA VAL A 385 -10.72 9.50 5.97
C VAL A 385 -10.71 8.23 6.82
N GLU A 386 -11.19 8.29 8.06
CA GLU A 386 -11.38 7.11 8.92
C GLU A 386 -12.29 6.06 8.26
N ASN A 387 -13.41 6.51 7.68
CA ASN A 387 -14.29 5.62 6.94
C ASN A 387 -13.59 4.97 5.73
N GLN A 388 -12.71 5.70 5.03
CA GLN A 388 -11.93 5.14 3.92
C GLN A 388 -10.84 4.18 4.41
N ILE A 389 -10.22 4.49 5.54
CA ILE A 389 -9.26 3.63 6.21
C ILE A 389 -9.92 2.30 6.55
N ASP A 390 -11.04 2.32 7.26
CA ASP A 390 -11.75 1.10 7.65
C ASP A 390 -12.27 0.32 6.44
N ALA A 391 -12.81 1.02 5.43
CA ALA A 391 -13.36 0.38 4.24
C ALA A 391 -12.30 -0.25 3.33
N TRP A 392 -11.10 0.33 3.23
CA TRP A 392 -10.11 -0.05 2.21
C TRP A 392 -8.73 -0.35 2.78
N VAL A 393 -8.15 0.55 3.57
CA VAL A 393 -6.75 0.45 4.02
C VAL A 393 -6.57 -0.59 5.12
N ALA A 394 -7.51 -0.70 6.05
CA ALA A 394 -7.47 -1.64 7.17
C ALA A 394 -7.45 -3.12 6.69
N LYS A 395 -8.05 -3.40 5.52
CA LYS A 395 -8.02 -4.72 4.89
C LYS A 395 -6.62 -5.14 4.46
N LEU A 396 -5.76 -4.16 4.12
CA LEU A 396 -4.37 -4.38 3.77
C LEU A 396 -3.48 -4.58 5.02
N THR A 397 -3.70 -3.76 6.04
CA THR A 397 -2.78 -3.61 7.18
C THR A 397 -3.02 -4.63 8.30
N ARG A 398 -4.25 -5.15 8.46
CA ARG A 398 -4.57 -6.13 9.51
C ARG A 398 -3.87 -7.48 9.30
N ARG A 399 -3.23 -7.98 10.37
CA ARG A 399 -2.53 -9.29 10.52
C ARG A 399 -1.31 -9.55 9.64
N ARG A 400 -1.34 -9.13 8.38
CA ARG A 400 -0.30 -9.43 7.38
C ARG A 400 0.56 -8.22 6.99
N GLY A 401 0.13 -7.00 7.30
CA GLY A 401 0.85 -5.79 6.91
C GLY A 401 2.30 -5.77 7.42
N ALA A 402 2.54 -6.33 8.61
CA ALA A 402 3.87 -6.49 9.19
C ALA A 402 4.82 -7.38 8.36
N MET A 403 4.28 -8.24 7.49
CA MET A 403 5.06 -9.13 6.62
C MET A 403 5.55 -8.44 5.35
N PHE A 404 5.04 -7.23 5.03
CA PHE A 404 5.55 -6.44 3.92
C PHE A 404 6.94 -5.88 4.25
N ALA A 405 7.81 -5.90 3.25
CA ALA A 405 9.20 -5.45 3.37
C ALA A 405 9.61 -4.53 2.22
N ASN A 406 9.17 -4.82 0.99
CA ASN A 406 9.49 -4.03 -0.19
C ASN A 406 8.60 -2.76 -0.27
N LEU A 407 9.23 -1.60 -0.15
CA LEU A 407 8.55 -0.29 -0.18
C LEU A 407 7.77 -0.05 -1.48
N GLY A 408 8.44 -0.21 -2.62
CA GLY A 408 7.84 0.07 -3.93
C GLY A 408 6.61 -0.77 -4.20
N ARG A 409 6.66 -2.07 -3.88
CA ARG A 409 5.53 -2.97 -4.13
C ARG A 409 4.35 -2.66 -3.21
N THR A 410 4.63 -2.33 -1.94
CA THR A 410 3.55 -1.95 -1.02
C THR A 410 2.91 -0.63 -1.44
N ASN A 411 3.67 0.32 -1.98
CA ASN A 411 3.11 1.56 -2.54
C ASN A 411 2.30 1.32 -3.82
N LEU A 412 2.73 0.42 -4.72
CA LEU A 412 1.92 -0.03 -5.87
C LEU A 412 0.61 -0.68 -5.43
N LEU A 413 0.63 -1.44 -4.34
CA LEU A 413 -0.59 -2.01 -3.76
C LEU A 413 -1.49 -0.92 -3.15
N GLY A 414 -0.90 0.12 -2.54
CA GLY A 414 -1.63 1.32 -2.13
C GLY A 414 -2.31 2.01 -3.32
N ASP A 415 -1.61 2.18 -4.44
CA ASP A 415 -2.18 2.76 -5.66
C ASP A 415 -3.34 1.92 -6.22
N LEU A 416 -3.19 0.59 -6.22
CA LEU A 416 -4.23 -0.31 -6.65
C LEU A 416 -5.49 -0.22 -5.77
N ILE A 417 -5.32 -0.09 -4.45
CA ILE A 417 -6.43 0.13 -3.50
C ILE A 417 -7.14 1.46 -3.80
N VAL A 418 -6.39 2.53 -4.08
CA VAL A 418 -6.98 3.81 -4.48
C VAL A 418 -7.82 3.65 -5.75
N ALA A 419 -7.27 3.00 -6.78
CA ALA A 419 -7.99 2.75 -8.03
C ALA A 419 -9.26 1.91 -7.80
N GLY A 420 -9.18 0.86 -6.98
CA GLY A 420 -10.31 0.02 -6.57
C GLY A 420 -11.39 0.82 -5.84
N ALA A 421 -11.01 1.64 -4.86
CA ALA A 421 -11.92 2.51 -4.10
C ALA A 421 -12.64 3.55 -4.97
N ASN A 422 -12.02 3.92 -6.09
CA ASN A 422 -12.60 4.83 -7.08
C ASN A 422 -13.35 4.11 -8.22
N GLY A 423 -13.44 2.79 -8.17
CA GLY A 423 -14.27 2.00 -9.07
C GLY A 423 -13.57 1.51 -10.34
N ALA A 424 -12.26 1.72 -10.49
CA ALA A 424 -11.50 1.32 -11.68
C ALA A 424 -11.50 -0.20 -11.92
N LEU A 425 -11.79 -0.99 -10.88
CA LEU A 425 -11.82 -2.45 -10.92
C LEU A 425 -13.25 -3.04 -10.85
N LEU A 426 -14.31 -2.22 -10.98
CA LEU A 426 -15.70 -2.71 -10.88
C LEU A 426 -16.12 -3.56 -12.08
N ARG A 427 -15.60 -3.26 -13.27
CA ARG A 427 -15.98 -3.91 -14.52
C ARG A 427 -14.78 -4.55 -15.17
N GLN A 428 -14.79 -5.88 -15.27
CA GLN A 428 -13.77 -6.65 -15.97
C GLN A 428 -13.53 -6.15 -17.41
N HIS A 429 -14.61 -5.80 -18.12
CA HIS A 429 -14.52 -5.30 -19.48
C HIS A 429 -13.58 -4.08 -19.60
N ASP A 430 -13.70 -3.11 -18.70
CA ASP A 430 -12.92 -1.87 -18.76
C ASP A 430 -11.44 -2.13 -18.50
N VAL A 431 -11.13 -3.00 -17.54
CA VAL A 431 -9.76 -3.44 -17.26
C VAL A 431 -9.16 -4.15 -18.47
N VAL A 432 -9.92 -5.04 -19.11
CA VAL A 432 -9.47 -5.74 -20.32
C VAL A 432 -9.23 -4.77 -21.48
N GLN A 433 -10.07 -3.74 -21.63
CA GLN A 433 -9.86 -2.72 -22.66
C GLN A 433 -8.64 -1.86 -22.37
N ALA A 434 -8.44 -1.39 -21.13
CA ALA A 434 -7.23 -0.67 -20.73
C ALA A 434 -5.97 -1.49 -21.02
N LEU A 435 -5.99 -2.80 -20.72
CA LEU A 435 -4.91 -3.72 -21.05
C LEU A 435 -4.67 -3.86 -22.56
N ARG A 436 -5.72 -3.83 -23.39
CA ARG A 436 -5.59 -3.87 -24.85
C ARG A 436 -5.04 -2.56 -25.41
N ASP A 437 -5.52 -1.43 -24.91
CA ASP A 437 -5.12 -0.10 -25.35
C ASP A 437 -3.66 0.16 -25.06
N ALA A 438 -3.22 -0.13 -23.84
CA ALA A 438 -1.82 -0.01 -23.50
C ALA A 438 -0.94 -1.02 -24.25
N SER A 439 -1.44 -2.23 -24.56
CA SER A 439 -0.74 -3.16 -25.46
C SER A 439 -0.55 -2.58 -26.86
N ARG A 440 -1.60 -1.98 -27.43
CA ARG A 440 -1.57 -1.36 -28.76
C ARG A 440 -0.59 -0.18 -28.79
N LYS A 441 -0.64 0.69 -27.78
CA LYS A 441 0.24 1.86 -27.66
C LYS A 441 1.72 1.49 -27.59
N THR A 442 2.04 0.35 -26.97
CA THR A 442 3.43 -0.11 -26.74
C THR A 442 3.94 -1.11 -27.79
N GLY A 443 3.13 -1.45 -28.80
CA GLY A 443 3.50 -2.46 -29.80
C GLY A 443 3.59 -3.89 -29.23
N GLY A 444 2.90 -4.14 -28.12
CA GLY A 444 2.95 -5.36 -27.31
C GLY A 444 3.46 -5.09 -25.89
N TRP A 445 3.04 -5.93 -24.94
CA TRP A 445 3.40 -5.76 -23.53
C TRP A 445 4.86 -6.15 -23.23
N SER A 446 5.78 -5.19 -23.34
CA SER A 446 7.10 -5.29 -22.71
C SER A 446 7.05 -4.60 -21.35
N PRO A 447 7.22 -5.33 -20.23
CA PRO A 447 7.34 -4.70 -18.94
C PRO A 447 8.74 -4.07 -18.84
N PRO A 448 8.94 -3.08 -17.97
CA PRO A 448 10.25 -2.94 -17.37
C PRO A 448 10.62 -4.29 -16.72
N PRO A 449 11.88 -4.76 -16.81
CA PRO A 449 12.31 -5.93 -16.03
C PRO A 449 11.90 -5.75 -14.57
N ARG A 450 11.55 -6.83 -13.85
CA ARG A 450 11.06 -6.78 -12.45
C ARG A 450 11.83 -5.69 -11.69
N ALA A 451 11.22 -4.51 -11.55
CA ALA A 451 11.95 -3.30 -11.18
C ALA A 451 12.32 -3.34 -9.70
N LEU A 452 11.61 -4.18 -8.95
CA LEU A 452 11.69 -4.32 -7.51
C LEU A 452 12.23 -5.72 -7.17
N VAL A 453 13.53 -5.77 -6.88
CA VAL A 453 14.21 -6.98 -6.39
C VAL A 453 13.82 -7.24 -4.93
N GLU A 454 13.61 -8.50 -4.55
CA GLU A 454 13.43 -8.94 -3.16
C GLU A 454 14.64 -9.75 -2.67
N PRO A 455 14.97 -9.82 -1.37
CA PRO A 455 14.56 -8.98 -0.23
C PRO A 455 15.70 -8.00 0.15
N ALA A 456 15.36 -6.72 0.35
CA ALA A 456 16.29 -5.58 0.49
C ALA A 456 16.92 -5.10 -0.84
N GLY A 457 16.09 -4.73 -1.81
CA GLY A 457 16.48 -3.62 -2.70
C GLY A 457 16.74 -2.35 -1.88
N THR A 458 17.34 -1.33 -2.51
CA THR A 458 17.87 -0.10 -1.91
C THR A 458 16.96 0.60 -0.87
N TYR A 459 15.63 0.39 -0.93
CA TYR A 459 14.65 0.93 0.03
C TYR A 459 13.78 -0.16 0.68
N ALA A 460 13.75 -0.18 2.01
CA ALA A 460 12.97 -1.13 2.80
C ALA A 460 11.94 -0.42 3.68
N LEU A 461 10.74 -1.00 3.82
CA LEU A 461 9.68 -0.47 4.71
C LEU A 461 10.10 -0.36 6.18
N ARG A 462 11.16 -1.07 6.56
CA ARG A 462 11.67 -1.15 7.93
C ARG A 462 12.90 -0.26 8.16
N ASP A 463 13.36 0.44 7.13
CA ASP A 463 14.53 1.30 7.19
C ASP A 463 14.12 2.78 7.12
N ALA A 464 14.33 3.50 8.22
CA ALA A 464 14.00 4.92 8.29
C ALA A 464 14.85 5.80 7.35
N ALA A 465 16.07 5.37 7.01
CA ALA A 465 16.95 6.13 6.10
C ALA A 465 16.39 6.17 4.66
N SER A 466 15.53 5.20 4.31
CA SER A 466 14.86 5.15 3.03
C SER A 466 14.03 6.40 2.72
N VAL A 467 13.44 7.07 3.73
CA VAL A 467 12.64 8.30 3.51
C VAL A 467 13.51 9.47 3.04
N THR A 468 14.65 9.69 3.69
CA THR A 468 15.57 10.77 3.35
C THR A 468 16.16 10.60 1.95
N GLU A 469 16.53 9.37 1.60
CA GLU A 469 17.10 9.09 0.29
C GLU A 469 16.05 9.22 -0.83
N LEU A 470 14.80 8.82 -0.60
CA LEU A 470 13.70 9.06 -1.55
C LEU A 470 13.46 10.56 -1.77
N LEU A 471 13.49 11.38 -0.71
CA LEU A 471 13.36 12.83 -0.86
C LEU A 471 14.48 13.42 -1.70
N ARG A 472 15.72 12.94 -1.52
CA ARG A 472 16.87 13.39 -2.32
C ARG A 472 16.66 13.09 -3.81
N GLN A 473 16.01 11.98 -4.13
CA GLN A 473 15.69 11.62 -5.52
C GLN A 473 14.55 12.44 -6.12
N VAL A 474 13.52 12.74 -5.34
CA VAL A 474 12.39 13.57 -5.81
C VAL A 474 12.78 15.04 -5.94
N SER A 475 13.78 15.50 -5.19
CA SER A 475 14.26 16.89 -5.21
C SER A 475 15.38 17.16 -6.22
N ALA A 476 15.92 16.12 -6.87
CA ALA A 476 16.97 16.20 -7.89
C ALA A 476 16.36 16.12 -9.29
#